data_AF-A0AAU0XQY4-F1
#
_entry.id   AF-A0AAU0XQY4-F1
#
_cell.length_a   1.000
_cell.length_b   1.000
_cell.length_c   1.000
_cell.angle_alpha   90.00
_cell.angle_beta   90.00
_cell.angle_gamma   90.00
#
_symmetry.space_group_name_H-M   'P 1'
#
loop_
_entity.id
_entity.type
_entity.pdbx_description
1 polymer ?
#
loop_
_entity_poly.entity_id
_entity_poly.type
_entity_poly.pdbx_seq_one_letter_code
_entity_poly.pdbx_strand_id
1 'polypeptide(L)'
;MTSENRPNPRFEEDMQFKRIAGPPRYNRVAQGPVQYVRVAADNGVVIGYVWANDEGEAAGWVTPPGLGAAEINAGAAWLRKLRDAKAREIAPTALLTELIRDTSDIQGSRVVPGSLAESTTLDELKELANKG
;
A
#
# COMPACT_ATOMS: atom_id res chain seq x y z
N MET A 1 14.27 43.28 -36.67
CA MET A 1 13.04 42.88 -35.98
C MET A 1 13.45 42.16 -34.71
N THR A 2 13.37 42.84 -33.57
CA THR A 2 13.88 42.35 -32.28
C THR A 2 12.72 41.70 -31.53
N SER A 3 12.72 40.37 -31.43
CA SER A 3 11.74 39.65 -30.61
C SER A 3 12.10 39.85 -29.14
N GLU A 4 11.31 40.68 -28.46
CA GLU A 4 11.39 40.95 -27.04
C GLU A 4 10.96 39.68 -26.27
N ASN A 5 11.91 38.99 -25.64
CA ASN A 5 11.64 37.86 -24.77
C ASN A 5 11.01 38.38 -23.47
N ARG A 6 9.69 38.54 -23.46
CA ARG A 6 8.94 38.87 -22.24
C ARG A 6 8.76 37.60 -21.42
N PRO A 7 9.40 37.45 -20.24
CA PRO A 7 9.15 36.31 -19.38
C PRO A 7 7.67 36.27 -19.00
N ASN A 8 7.09 35.06 -18.99
CA ASN A 8 5.68 34.87 -18.67
C ASN A 8 5.46 35.27 -17.19
N PRO A 9 4.58 36.24 -16.88
CA PRO A 9 4.40 36.76 -15.52
C PRO A 9 3.95 35.69 -14.51
N ARG A 10 3.49 34.52 -14.96
CA ARG A 10 3.21 33.36 -14.11
C ARG A 10 4.43 32.81 -13.37
N PHE A 11 5.66 33.11 -13.82
CA PHE A 11 6.89 32.73 -13.11
C PHE A 11 7.28 33.73 -12.02
N GLU A 12 6.63 34.89 -11.96
CA GLU A 12 6.83 35.91 -10.93
C GLU A 12 5.82 35.79 -9.78
N GLU A 13 4.83 34.88 -9.90
CA GLU A 13 3.90 34.58 -8.82
C GLU A 13 4.61 33.83 -7.69
N ASP A 14 4.54 34.40 -6.50
CA ASP A 14 5.10 33.85 -5.27
C ASP A 14 4.31 32.58 -4.88
N MET A 15 4.82 31.41 -5.26
CA MET A 15 4.17 30.12 -5.02
C MET A 15 4.08 29.82 -3.52
N GLN A 16 2.93 30.14 -2.93
CA GLN A 16 2.64 29.84 -1.53
C GLN A 16 2.43 28.33 -1.35
N PHE A 17 3.46 27.62 -0.89
CA PHE A 17 3.37 26.20 -0.54
C PHE A 17 2.57 26.01 0.76
N LYS A 18 1.27 25.76 0.63
CA LYS A 18 0.42 25.38 1.77
C LYS A 18 0.43 23.86 1.95
N ARG A 19 1.10 23.38 3.02
CA ARG A 19 1.03 21.97 3.41
C ARG A 19 -0.38 21.64 3.91
N ILE A 20 -1.18 21.02 3.05
CA ILE A 20 -2.45 20.41 3.45
C ILE A 20 -2.23 18.98 3.97
N ALA A 21 -3.10 18.50 4.84
CA ALA A 21 -3.09 17.10 5.24
C ALA A 21 -3.36 16.22 4.01
N GLY A 22 -2.54 15.17 3.84
CA GLY A 22 -2.75 14.19 2.77
C GLY A 22 -3.97 13.30 3.03
N PRO A 23 -4.35 12.45 2.07
CA PRO A 23 -5.43 11.48 2.26
C PRO A 23 -5.22 10.63 3.52
N PRO A 24 -6.28 10.21 4.22
CA PRO A 24 -6.18 9.33 5.39
C PRO A 24 -5.38 8.07 5.09
N ARG A 25 -4.43 7.71 5.98
CA ARG A 25 -3.60 6.51 5.88
C ARG A 25 -3.46 5.88 7.27
N TYR A 26 -3.37 4.56 7.31
CA TYR A 26 -2.91 3.86 8.51
C TYR A 26 -1.46 4.24 8.83
N ASN A 27 -1.06 4.00 10.07
CA ASN A 27 0.34 4.10 10.45
C ASN A 27 1.17 3.07 9.66
N ARG A 28 2.36 3.49 9.24
CA ARG A 28 3.27 2.68 8.40
C ARG A 28 4.24 1.83 9.20
N VAL A 29 4.22 2.00 10.51
CA VAL A 29 5.04 1.29 11.48
C VAL A 29 4.09 0.64 12.48
N ALA A 30 4.40 -0.59 12.88
CA ALA A 30 3.71 -1.29 13.95
C ALA A 30 4.70 -1.53 15.08
N GLN A 31 4.23 -1.40 16.31
CA GLN A 31 4.91 -1.92 17.49
C GLN A 31 4.25 -3.26 17.83
N GLY A 32 5.05 -4.31 17.96
CA GLY A 32 4.54 -5.65 18.24
C GLY A 32 4.08 -6.43 17.00
N PRO A 33 3.26 -7.49 17.20
CA PRO A 33 2.92 -8.46 16.16
C PRO A 33 2.04 -7.87 15.07
N VAL A 34 2.20 -8.40 13.86
CA VAL A 34 1.39 -8.03 12.70
C VAL A 34 0.72 -9.27 12.12
N GLN A 35 -0.58 -9.17 11.83
CA GLN A 35 -1.27 -10.15 11.02
C GLN A 35 -1.05 -9.79 9.54
N TYR A 36 -0.98 -10.78 8.67
CA TYR A 36 -0.81 -10.56 7.25
C TYR A 36 -1.45 -11.64 6.40
N VAL A 37 -1.70 -11.29 5.14
CA VAL A 37 -2.11 -12.22 4.08
C VAL A 37 -1.14 -12.12 2.91
N ARG A 38 -0.96 -13.22 2.18
CA ARG A 38 -0.19 -13.23 0.92
C ARG A 38 -1.09 -12.83 -0.23
N VAL A 39 -0.54 -12.09 -1.17
CA VAL A 39 -1.21 -11.71 -2.41
C VAL A 39 -0.43 -12.28 -3.58
N ALA A 40 -1.14 -12.96 -4.48
CA ALA A 40 -0.57 -13.52 -5.69
C ALA A 40 -1.20 -12.89 -6.94
N ALA A 41 -0.40 -12.74 -7.99
CA ALA A 41 -0.90 -12.47 -9.33
C ALA A 41 -1.64 -13.70 -9.90
N ASP A 42 -2.34 -13.52 -11.02
CA ASP A 42 -3.12 -14.62 -11.64
C ASP A 42 -2.28 -15.82 -12.07
N ASN A 43 -0.99 -15.61 -12.35
CA ASN A 43 -0.03 -16.67 -12.64
C ASN A 43 0.48 -17.43 -11.38
N GLY A 44 0.01 -17.06 -10.18
CA GLY A 44 0.37 -17.68 -8.91
C GLY A 44 1.62 -17.11 -8.23
N VAL A 45 2.33 -16.16 -8.86
CA VAL A 45 3.51 -15.51 -8.25
C VAL A 45 3.06 -14.62 -7.10
N VAL A 46 3.68 -14.77 -5.93
CA VAL A 46 3.45 -13.87 -4.79
C VAL A 46 4.03 -12.50 -5.11
N ILE A 47 3.17 -11.49 -5.19
CA ILE A 47 3.56 -10.12 -5.53
C ILE A 47 3.62 -9.20 -4.30
N GLY A 48 3.11 -9.67 -3.16
CA GLY A 48 3.23 -8.93 -1.91
C GLY A 48 2.40 -9.48 -0.77
N TYR A 49 2.43 -8.71 0.32
CA TYR A 49 1.76 -9.03 1.57
C TYR A 49 1.02 -7.79 2.05
N VAL A 50 -0.25 -7.95 2.39
CA VAL A 50 -1.01 -6.92 3.14
C VAL A 50 -0.90 -7.28 4.61
N TRP A 51 -0.50 -6.32 5.45
CA TRP A 51 -0.35 -6.52 6.88
C TRP A 51 -1.15 -5.51 7.70
N ALA A 52 -1.47 -5.87 8.94
CA ALA A 52 -2.30 -5.12 9.86
C ALA A 52 -1.87 -5.32 11.32
N ASN A 53 -2.03 -4.26 12.12
CA ASN A 53 -1.89 -4.24 13.57
C ASN A 53 -2.87 -3.20 14.13
N ASP A 54 -3.84 -3.65 14.94
CA ASP A 54 -4.88 -2.76 15.45
C ASP A 54 -4.38 -1.87 16.59
N GLU A 55 -3.46 -2.35 17.43
CA GLU A 55 -2.92 -1.60 18.59
C GLU A 55 -2.29 -0.26 18.17
N GLY A 56 -1.53 -0.27 17.09
CA GLY A 56 -0.90 0.90 16.50
C GLY A 56 -1.69 1.55 15.38
N GLU A 57 -2.93 1.12 15.12
CA GLU A 57 -3.74 1.54 13.97
C GLU A 57 -2.92 1.53 12.64
N ALA A 58 -2.15 0.46 12.47
CA ALA A 58 -1.11 0.34 11.48
C ALA A 58 -1.45 -0.74 10.45
N ALA A 59 -1.22 -0.44 9.19
CA ALA A 59 -1.41 -1.39 8.10
C ALA A 59 -0.59 -0.97 6.89
N GLY A 60 -0.23 -1.94 6.07
CA GLY A 60 0.60 -1.63 4.91
C GLY A 60 0.76 -2.78 3.93
N TRP A 61 1.66 -2.52 2.99
CA TRP A 61 2.04 -3.42 1.92
C TRP A 61 3.53 -3.69 2.01
N VAL A 62 3.92 -4.95 1.84
CA VAL A 62 5.32 -5.37 1.69
C VAL A 62 5.47 -6.06 0.34
N THR A 63 6.50 -5.66 -0.41
CA THR A 63 6.81 -6.17 -1.75
C THR A 63 8.05 -7.07 -1.69
N PRO A 64 7.99 -8.32 -2.16
CA PRO A 64 9.16 -9.17 -2.40
C PRO A 64 10.15 -8.53 -3.38
N PRO A 65 11.45 -8.87 -3.28
CA PRO A 65 12.43 -8.49 -4.29
C PRO A 65 12.22 -9.29 -5.59
N GLY A 66 12.88 -8.87 -6.67
CA GLY A 66 12.92 -9.63 -7.93
C GLY A 66 11.66 -9.59 -8.79
N LEU A 67 10.64 -8.81 -8.40
CA LEU A 67 9.41 -8.65 -9.17
C LEU A 67 9.60 -7.75 -10.40
N GLY A 68 8.87 -8.06 -11.47
CA GLY A 68 8.80 -7.24 -12.67
C GLY A 68 7.92 -5.99 -12.48
N ALA A 69 7.95 -5.12 -13.49
CA ALA A 69 7.19 -3.86 -13.45
C ALA A 69 5.67 -4.08 -13.36
N ALA A 70 5.15 -5.15 -13.98
CA ALA A 70 3.72 -5.46 -13.93
C ALA A 70 3.28 -5.84 -12.50
N GLU A 71 4.07 -6.69 -11.83
CA GLU A 71 3.82 -7.12 -10.46
C GLU A 71 3.93 -5.96 -9.47
N ILE A 72 4.94 -5.09 -9.64
CA ILE A 72 5.11 -3.88 -8.83
C ILE A 72 3.90 -2.95 -9.00
N ASN A 73 3.44 -2.75 -10.24
CA ASN A 73 2.28 -1.89 -10.53
C ASN A 73 0.97 -2.45 -9.94
N ALA A 74 0.80 -3.78 -9.89
CA ALA A 74 -0.35 -4.41 -9.25
C ALA A 74 -0.46 -4.05 -7.76
N GLY A 75 0.67 -3.84 -7.06
CA GLY A 75 0.70 -3.36 -5.66
C GLY A 75 -0.02 -2.03 -5.43
N ALA A 76 -0.16 -1.18 -6.46
CA ALA A 76 -0.86 0.10 -6.34
C ALA A 76 -2.36 -0.07 -6.02
N ALA A 77 -2.99 -1.14 -6.51
CA ALA A 77 -4.40 -1.42 -6.19
C ALA A 77 -4.58 -1.78 -4.71
N TRP A 78 -3.65 -2.52 -4.12
CA TRP A 78 -3.65 -2.89 -2.71
C TRP A 78 -3.40 -1.69 -1.79
N LEU A 79 -2.48 -0.80 -2.17
CA LEU A 79 -2.27 0.47 -1.48
C LEU A 79 -3.53 1.36 -1.52
N ARG A 80 -4.30 1.32 -2.62
CA ARG A 80 -5.58 2.02 -2.72
C ARG A 80 -6.61 1.44 -1.75
N LYS A 81 -6.72 0.11 -1.66
CA LYS A 81 -7.60 -0.57 -0.70
C LYS A 81 -7.31 -0.17 0.75
N LEU A 82 -6.04 -0.12 1.14
CA LEU A 82 -5.62 0.34 2.46
C LEU A 82 -6.09 1.78 2.74
N ARG A 83 -5.93 2.68 1.76
CA ARG A 83 -6.37 4.08 1.89
C ARG A 83 -7.89 4.19 1.98
N ASP A 84 -8.61 3.46 1.14
CA ASP A 84 -10.07 3.52 1.08
C ASP A 84 -10.69 2.90 2.35
N ALA A 85 -10.06 1.89 2.94
CA ALA A 85 -10.45 1.35 4.25
C ALA A 85 -10.20 2.35 5.39
N LYS A 86 -9.04 3.02 5.41
CA LYS A 86 -8.77 4.07 6.39
C LYS A 86 -9.74 5.25 6.26
N ALA A 87 -10.11 5.63 5.05
CA ALA A 87 -11.10 6.67 4.81
C ALA A 87 -12.51 6.29 5.31
N ARG A 88 -12.80 4.99 5.40
CA ARG A 88 -14.01 4.43 6.01
C ARG A 88 -13.84 4.12 7.51
N GLU A 89 -12.72 4.51 8.13
CA GLU A 89 -12.40 4.27 9.54
C GLU A 89 -12.43 2.79 9.96
N ILE A 90 -12.06 1.91 9.04
CA ILE A 90 -12.02 0.47 9.31
C ILE A 90 -10.78 0.10 10.11
N ALA A 91 -10.93 -0.78 11.09
CA ALA A 91 -9.79 -1.33 11.82
C ALA A 91 -8.88 -2.16 10.89
N PRO A 92 -7.54 -2.05 11.02
CA PRO A 92 -6.59 -2.79 10.18
C PRO A 92 -6.90 -4.29 9.99
N THR A 93 -7.17 -5.05 11.05
CA THR A 93 -7.44 -6.50 10.94
C THR A 93 -8.82 -6.79 10.35
N ALA A 94 -9.80 -5.90 10.54
CA ALA A 94 -11.09 -5.99 9.88
C ALA A 94 -10.95 -5.84 8.36
N LEU A 95 -10.05 -4.98 7.88
CA LEU A 95 -9.70 -4.90 6.46
C LEU A 95 -9.12 -6.23 5.95
N LEU A 96 -8.22 -6.89 6.68
CA LEU A 96 -7.73 -8.22 6.26
C LEU A 96 -8.88 -9.22 6.10
N THR A 97 -9.86 -9.16 7.01
CA THR A 97 -11.06 -10.00 6.93
C THR A 97 -11.93 -9.68 5.71
N GLU A 98 -12.06 -8.40 5.32
CA GLU A 98 -12.73 -8.01 4.07
C GLU A 98 -11.99 -8.59 2.84
N LEU A 99 -10.66 -8.41 2.78
CA LEU A 99 -9.83 -8.85 1.65
C LEU A 99 -9.78 -10.37 1.50
N ILE A 100 -9.82 -11.13 2.60
CA ILE A 100 -9.89 -12.59 2.55
C ILE A 100 -11.21 -13.06 1.93
N ARG A 101 -12.31 -12.35 2.18
CA ARG A 101 -13.63 -12.71 1.65
C ARG A 101 -13.74 -12.40 0.17
N ASP A 102 -13.29 -11.22 -0.24
CA ASP A 102 -13.47 -10.77 -1.61
C ASP A 102 -12.38 -9.79 -2.06
N THR A 103 -11.78 -10.13 -3.21
CA THR A 103 -10.80 -9.31 -3.94
C THR A 103 -11.15 -9.22 -5.42
N SER A 104 -12.40 -9.54 -5.78
CA SER A 104 -12.87 -9.59 -7.17
C SER A 104 -12.77 -8.26 -7.92
N ASP A 105 -12.77 -7.14 -7.20
CA ASP A 105 -12.60 -5.81 -7.77
C ASP A 105 -11.13 -5.41 -8.00
N ILE A 106 -10.17 -6.23 -7.57
CA ILE A 106 -8.75 -6.08 -7.84
C ILE A 106 -8.38 -6.93 -9.06
N GLN A 107 -8.17 -6.29 -10.19
CA GLN A 107 -7.79 -7.01 -11.42
C GLN A 107 -6.36 -7.57 -11.31
N GLY A 108 -6.18 -8.81 -11.76
CA GLY A 108 -4.86 -9.42 -11.96
C GLY A 108 -4.17 -9.96 -10.69
N SER A 109 -4.78 -9.81 -9.52
CA SER A 109 -4.22 -10.33 -8.26
C SER A 109 -5.29 -10.58 -7.21
N ARG A 110 -5.01 -11.48 -6.27
CA ARG A 110 -5.94 -11.89 -5.21
C ARG A 110 -5.20 -12.30 -3.95
N VAL A 111 -5.91 -12.28 -2.82
CA VAL A 111 -5.41 -12.92 -1.60
C VAL A 111 -5.29 -14.43 -1.83
N VAL A 112 -4.16 -15.00 -1.41
CA VAL A 112 -3.94 -16.45 -1.44
C VAL A 112 -4.83 -17.08 -0.36
N PRO A 113 -5.73 -18.03 -0.71
CA PRO A 113 -6.60 -18.67 0.26
C PRO A 113 -5.82 -19.34 1.40
N GLY A 114 -6.27 -19.16 2.64
CA GLY A 114 -5.63 -19.74 3.82
C GLY A 114 -4.26 -19.14 4.19
N SER A 115 -3.87 -18.01 3.59
CA SER A 115 -2.58 -17.36 3.85
C SER A 115 -2.54 -16.42 5.05
N LEU A 116 -3.65 -16.27 5.78
CA LEU A 116 -3.69 -15.48 7.01
C LEU A 116 -2.72 -16.08 8.03
N ALA A 117 -1.77 -15.26 8.46
CA ALA A 117 -0.74 -15.65 9.41
C ALA A 117 -0.33 -14.43 10.24
N GLU A 118 0.52 -14.66 11.24
CA GLU A 118 1.05 -13.63 12.13
C GLU A 118 2.58 -13.67 12.11
N SER A 119 3.20 -12.50 12.21
CA SER A 119 4.62 -12.33 12.50
C SER A 119 4.79 -11.56 13.79
N THR A 120 5.84 -11.84 14.55
CA THR A 120 6.10 -11.21 15.85
C THR A 120 6.42 -9.72 15.70
N THR A 121 6.97 -9.33 14.54
CA THR A 121 7.25 -7.93 14.19
C THR A 121 7.03 -7.67 12.71
N LEU A 122 6.88 -6.39 12.35
CA LEU A 122 6.84 -5.96 10.94
C LEU A 122 8.17 -6.23 10.21
N ASP A 123 9.31 -6.18 10.90
CA ASP A 123 10.60 -6.45 10.27
C ASP A 123 10.78 -7.93 9.94
N GLU A 124 10.28 -8.83 10.79
CA GLU A 124 10.22 -10.27 10.50
C GLU A 124 9.40 -10.56 9.22
N LEU A 125 8.27 -9.87 9.03
CA LEU A 125 7.49 -9.98 7.79
C LEU A 125 8.27 -9.48 6.57
N LYS A 126 9.03 -8.39 6.69
CA LYS A 126 9.90 -7.91 5.59
C LYS A 126 11.00 -8.92 5.26
N GLU A 127 11.61 -9.52 6.28
CA GLU A 127 12.60 -10.58 6.08
C GLU A 127 11.99 -11.82 5.42
N LEU A 128 10.77 -12.21 5.81
CA LEU A 128 10.03 -13.29 5.16
C LEU A 128 9.82 -12.98 3.67
N ALA A 129 9.36 -11.76 3.37
CA ALA A 129 9.13 -11.32 1.99
C ALA A 129 10.42 -11.26 1.16
N ASN A 130 11.58 -11.06 1.79
CA ASN A 130 12.88 -11.07 1.11
C ASN A 130 13.41 -12.48 0.79
N LYS A 131 12.87 -13.51 1.46
CA LYS A 131 13.32 -14.91 1.31
C LYS A 131 12.43 -15.74 0.38
N GLY A 132 11.19 -15.29 0.14
CA GLY A 132 10.23 -15.92 -0.76
C GLY A 132 10.41 -15.45 -2.20
#